data_AF-A0A9X2RZW5-F1
#
_entry.id   AF-A0A9X2RZW5-F1
#
_cell.length_a   1.000
_cell.length_b   1.000
_cell.length_c   1.000
_cell.angle_alpha   90.00
_cell.angle_beta   90.00
_cell.angle_gamma   90.00
#
_symmetry.space_group_name_H-M   'P 1'
#
loop_
_entity.id
_entity.type
_entity.pdbx_description
1 polymer ?
#
loop_
_entity_poly.entity_id
_entity_poly.type
_entity_poly.pdbx_seq_one_letter_code
_entity_poly.pdbx_strand_id
1 'polypeptide(L)'
;IILEHVPEEQPVAESVTEGPEESVLVPWVVSAKSEGALRGQAERLLPYARSRAEAEASVTDVALSLVTTRSVFEHRAVVLASDRAGFVDGLEA
;
A
#
# COMPACT_ATOMS: atom_id res chain seq x y z
N ILE A 1 5.43 -40.52 0.52
CA ILE A 1 6.26 -39.32 0.45
C ILE A 1 5.88 -38.46 1.64
N ILE A 2 6.80 -38.27 2.57
CA ILE A 2 6.64 -37.39 3.74
C ILE A 2 7.30 -36.07 3.32
N LEU A 3 6.55 -34.96 3.34
CA LEU A 3 7.14 -33.63 3.21
C LEU A 3 7.70 -33.26 4.59
N GLU A 4 9.02 -33.29 4.73
CA GLU A 4 9.72 -32.67 5.86
C GLU A 4 9.76 -31.15 5.66
N HIS A 5 9.35 -30.41 6.69
CA HIS A 5 9.34 -28.95 6.71
C HIS A 5 10.50 -28.50 7.59
N VAL A 6 11.56 -27.94 7.00
CA VAL A 6 12.58 -27.20 7.74
C VAL A 6 12.00 -25.81 8.00
N PRO A 7 11.78 -25.37 9.25
CA PRO A 7 11.48 -23.97 9.48
C PRO A 7 12.71 -23.15 9.10
N GLU A 8 12.60 -22.36 8.04
CA GLU A 8 13.61 -21.35 7.71
C GLU A 8 13.69 -20.36 8.87
N GLU A 9 14.89 -20.20 9.43
CA GLU A 9 15.20 -19.22 10.46
C GLU A 9 14.75 -17.83 9.97
N GLN A 10 13.73 -17.29 10.63
CA GLN A 10 13.28 -15.92 10.40
C GLN A 10 14.46 -15.00 10.74
N PRO A 11 14.99 -14.21 9.79
CA PRO A 11 16.01 -13.24 10.13
C PRO A 11 15.40 -12.28 11.14
N VAL A 12 16.00 -12.25 12.33
CA VAL A 12 15.63 -11.34 13.42
C VAL A 12 15.75 -9.93 12.84
N ALA A 13 14.60 -9.27 12.64
CA ALA A 13 14.55 -7.89 12.21
C ALA A 13 15.20 -7.05 13.31
N GLU A 14 16.43 -6.61 13.04
CA GLU A 14 17.16 -5.69 13.90
C GLU A 14 16.31 -4.42 14.03
N SER A 15 15.88 -4.12 15.26
CA SER A 15 15.07 -2.94 15.54
C SER A 15 15.94 -1.71 15.30
N VAL A 16 15.80 -1.12 14.12
CA VAL A 16 16.44 0.15 13.77
C VAL A 16 15.92 1.19 14.76
N THR A 17 16.82 1.75 15.54
CA THR A 17 16.51 2.83 16.49
C THR A 17 16.01 4.03 15.70
N GLU A 18 14.77 4.43 15.95
CA GLU A 18 14.08 5.53 15.29
C GLU A 18 14.87 6.83 15.48
N GLY A 19 15.40 7.35 14.37
CA GLY A 19 15.78 8.76 14.28
C GLY A 19 14.54 9.65 14.43
N PRO A 20 14.68 11.00 14.41
CA PRO A 20 13.52 11.88 14.44
C PRO A 20 12.51 11.39 13.41
N GLU A 21 11.24 11.22 13.81
CA GLU A 21 10.17 10.64 12.98
C GLU A 21 9.95 11.49 11.72
N GLU A 22 10.81 11.30 10.74
CA GLU A 22 10.61 11.74 9.38
C GLU A 22 9.37 11.00 8.92
N SER A 23 8.29 11.75 8.70
CA SER A 23 7.01 11.23 8.24
C SER A 23 7.23 10.43 6.95
N VAL A 24 7.33 9.10 7.09
CA VAL A 24 7.72 8.22 5.98
C VAL A 24 6.62 8.24 4.93
N LEU A 25 6.95 8.71 3.73
CA LEU A 25 6.02 8.68 2.60
C LEU A 25 5.81 7.24 2.14
N VAL A 26 4.55 6.83 2.04
CA VAL A 26 4.14 5.52 1.53
C VAL A 26 3.54 5.71 0.13
N PRO A 27 4.03 4.98 -0.90
CA PRO A 27 3.49 5.09 -2.26
C PRO A 27 2.30 4.14 -2.48
N TRP A 28 1.16 4.67 -2.91
CA TRP A 28 0.06 3.88 -3.49
C TRP A 28 0.13 3.95 -5.01
N VAL A 29 0.57 2.85 -5.63
CA VAL A 29 0.67 2.72 -7.09
C VAL A 29 -0.66 2.21 -7.64
N VAL A 30 -1.26 2.97 -8.54
CA VAL A 30 -2.53 2.61 -9.20
C VAL A 30 -2.28 2.51 -10.69
N SER A 31 -2.83 1.48 -11.33
CA SER A 31 -2.79 1.35 -12.79
C SER A 31 -4.09 0.85 -13.39
N ALA A 32 -4.36 1.24 -14.63
CA ALA A 32 -5.54 0.82 -15.38
C ALA A 32 -5.33 0.85 -16.90
N LYS A 33 -6.28 0.27 -17.64
CA LYS A 33 -6.27 0.20 -19.12
C LYS A 33 -6.73 1.49 -19.80
N SER A 34 -7.16 2.49 -19.03
CA SER A 34 -7.58 3.80 -19.53
C SER A 34 -7.55 4.82 -18.38
N GLU A 35 -7.56 6.12 -18.71
CA GLU A 35 -7.63 7.19 -17.70
C GLU A 35 -8.92 7.13 -16.87
N GLY A 36 -10.06 6.86 -17.50
CA GLY A 36 -11.34 6.72 -16.79
C GLY A 36 -11.34 5.53 -15.82
N ALA A 37 -10.73 4.41 -16.23
CA ALA A 37 -10.56 3.26 -15.36
C ALA A 37 -9.56 3.55 -14.22
N LEU A 38 -8.55 4.41 -14.45
CA LEU A 38 -7.61 4.84 -13.42
C LEU A 38 -8.32 5.64 -12.32
N ARG A 39 -9.17 6.59 -12.70
CA ARG A 39 -10.04 7.32 -11.76
C ARG A 39 -10.96 6.38 -11.00
N GLY A 40 -11.58 5.42 -11.69
CA GLY A 40 -12.41 4.40 -11.03
C GLY A 40 -11.63 3.51 -10.05
N GLN A 41 -10.35 3.23 -10.29
CA GLN A 41 -9.51 2.54 -9.29
C GLN A 41 -9.21 3.44 -8.09
N ALA A 42 -8.94 4.73 -8.31
CA ALA A 42 -8.69 5.69 -7.23
C ALA A 42 -9.91 5.82 -6.29
N GLU A 43 -11.12 5.95 -6.86
CA GLU A 43 -12.37 5.99 -6.10
C GLU A 43 -12.57 4.73 -5.24
N ARG A 44 -12.22 3.55 -5.78
CA ARG A 44 -12.30 2.27 -5.06
C ARG A 44 -11.28 2.16 -3.93
N LEU A 45 -10.23 2.98 -3.92
CA LEU A 45 -9.21 3.00 -2.87
C LEU A 45 -9.57 3.91 -1.69
N LEU A 46 -10.49 4.87 -1.88
CA LEU A 46 -10.91 5.82 -0.83
C LEU A 46 -11.39 5.15 0.48
N PRO A 47 -12.17 4.05 0.47
CA PRO A 47 -12.57 3.39 1.71
C PRO A 47 -11.37 2.92 2.54
N TYR A 48 -10.31 2.42 1.89
CA TYR A 48 -9.10 1.95 2.57
C TYR A 48 -8.26 3.10 3.11
N ALA A 49 -8.29 4.27 2.45
CA ALA A 49 -7.62 5.46 2.95
C ALA A 49 -8.32 5.99 4.22
N ARG A 50 -9.66 5.98 4.23
CA ARG A 50 -10.51 6.52 5.32
C ARG A 50 -10.63 5.60 6.55
N SER A 51 -10.32 4.30 6.40
CA SER A 51 -10.24 3.30 7.47
C SER A 51 -9.48 3.81 8.71
N ARG A 52 -9.98 3.60 9.94
CA ARG A 52 -9.22 3.86 11.18
C ARG A 52 -8.59 2.55 11.67
N ALA A 53 -7.27 2.51 11.76
CA ALA A 53 -6.51 1.29 12.02
C ALA A 53 -6.73 0.77 13.44
N GLU A 54 -7.49 -0.31 13.56
CA GLU A 54 -7.61 -1.21 14.74
C GLU A 54 -8.22 -2.56 14.31
N ALA A 55 -9.03 -2.59 13.24
CA ALA A 55 -9.58 -3.82 12.64
C ALA A 55 -9.49 -3.88 11.09
N GLU A 56 -8.97 -2.83 10.45
CA GLU A 56 -8.92 -2.64 9.00
C GLU A 56 -7.46 -2.48 8.50
N ALA A 57 -7.19 -2.71 7.21
CA ALA A 57 -5.84 -2.73 6.64
C ALA A 57 -5.08 -1.40 6.87
N SER A 58 -3.80 -1.50 7.25
CA SER A 58 -2.94 -0.32 7.36
C SER A 58 -2.65 0.28 5.98
N VAL A 59 -2.24 1.55 5.93
CA VAL A 59 -1.87 2.20 4.66
C VAL A 59 -0.70 1.48 3.96
N THR A 60 0.19 0.86 4.73
CA THR A 60 1.31 0.08 4.23
C THR A 60 0.86 -1.28 3.67
N ASP A 61 -0.12 -1.94 4.30
CA ASP A 61 -0.68 -3.21 3.80
C ASP A 61 -1.38 -3.02 2.44
N VAL A 62 -2.06 -1.88 2.27
CA VAL A 62 -2.67 -1.51 1.00
C VAL A 62 -1.60 -1.28 -0.06
N ALA A 63 -0.54 -0.53 0.26
CA ALA A 63 0.59 -0.30 -0.64
C ALA A 63 1.24 -1.62 -1.09
N LEU A 64 1.51 -2.52 -0.14
CA LEU A 64 2.05 -3.84 -0.40
C LEU A 64 1.14 -4.63 -1.35
N SER A 65 -0.16 -4.64 -1.07
CA SER A 65 -1.15 -5.32 -1.89
C SER A 65 -1.20 -4.79 -3.32
N LEU A 66 -1.13 -3.46 -3.49
CA LEU A 66 -1.12 -2.79 -4.80
C LEU A 66 0.09 -3.22 -5.65
N VAL A 67 1.25 -3.37 -5.04
CA VAL A 67 2.49 -3.73 -5.77
C VAL A 67 2.59 -5.24 -6.02
N THR A 68 2.16 -6.08 -5.07
CA THR A 68 2.43 -7.53 -5.11
C THR A 68 1.31 -8.35 -5.73
N THR A 69 0.07 -7.85 -5.73
CA THR A 69 -1.10 -8.67 -6.12
C THR A 69 -1.86 -8.12 -7.32
N ARG A 70 -1.67 -6.84 -7.69
CA ARG A 70 -2.44 -6.21 -8.76
C ARG A 70 -1.68 -6.30 -10.08
N SER A 71 -2.44 -6.53 -11.15
CA SER A 71 -1.91 -6.41 -12.51
C SER A 71 -1.50 -4.97 -12.79
N VAL A 72 -0.42 -4.81 -13.56
CA VAL A 72 0.10 -3.51 -13.98
C VAL A 72 -0.34 -3.21 -15.41
N PHE A 73 -0.93 -2.04 -15.63
CA PHE A 73 -1.40 -1.57 -16.94
C PHE A 73 -0.67 -0.29 -17.39
N GLU A 74 -1.05 0.26 -18.54
CA GLU A 74 -0.33 1.37 -19.19
C GLU A 74 -0.59 2.73 -18.55
N HIS A 75 -1.82 3.03 -18.11
CA HIS A 75 -2.12 4.25 -17.39
C HIS A 75 -1.79 4.05 -15.91
N ARG A 76 -0.93 4.92 -15.35
CA ARG A 76 -0.40 4.77 -13.99
C ARG A 76 -0.39 6.10 -13.26
N ALA A 77 -0.67 6.06 -11.96
CA ALA A 77 -0.50 7.16 -11.04
C ALA A 77 0.08 6.66 -9.72
N VAL A 78 0.72 7.55 -8.98
CA VAL A 78 1.24 7.28 -7.64
C VAL A 78 0.74 8.37 -6.70
N VAL A 79 0.08 7.97 -5.62
CA VAL A 79 -0.23 8.85 -4.50
C VAL A 79 0.87 8.66 -3.45
N LEU A 80 1.54 9.75 -3.09
CA LEU A 80 2.56 9.77 -2.03
C LEU A 80 1.98 10.52 -0.84
N ALA A 81 1.84 9.82 0.28
CA ALA A 81 1.38 10.43 1.52
C ALA A 81 2.02 9.72 2.71
N SER A 82 2.21 10.45 3.79
CA SER A 82 2.68 9.91 5.06
C SER A 82 1.55 9.72 6.07
N ASP A 83 0.34 10.17 5.73
CA ASP A 83 -0.86 9.99 6.54
C ASP A 83 -2.09 9.70 5.67
N ARG A 84 -3.19 9.33 6.33
CA ARG A 84 -4.45 8.97 5.68
C ARG A 84 -5.13 10.15 4.98
N ALA A 85 -4.96 11.37 5.49
CA ALA A 85 -5.58 12.56 4.88
C ALA A 85 -4.92 12.83 3.52
N GLY A 86 -3.59 12.76 3.43
CA GLY A 86 -2.86 12.89 2.18
C GLY A 86 -3.25 11.81 1.15
N PHE A 87 -3.54 10.58 1.59
CA PHE A 87 -4.07 9.55 0.68
C PHE A 87 -5.47 9.89 0.18
N VAL A 88 -6.36 10.43 1.02
CA VAL A 88 -7.70 10.87 0.57
C VAL A 88 -7.57 12.01 -0.44
N ASP A 89 -6.81 13.05 -0.10
CA ASP A 89 -6.61 14.21 -0.96
C ASP A 89 -6.02 13.83 -2.32
N GLY A 90 -5.00 12.96 -2.33
CA GLY A 90 -4.36 12.51 -3.56
C GLY A 90 -5.22 11.60 -4.43
N LEU A 91 -6.19 10.88 -3.84
CA LEU A 91 -7.13 10.03 -4.58
C LEU A 91 -8.34 10.80 -5.14
N GLU A 92 -8.64 11.98 -4.58
CA GLU A 92 -9.75 12.84 -5.00
C GLU A 92 -9.34 13.92 -6.04
N ALA A 93 -8.04 14.11 -6.28
CA ALA A 93 -7.49 15.07 -7.24
C ALA A 93 -7.78 14.71 -8.72
#